data_AF-A0A960V914-F1
#
_entry.id   AF-A0A960V914-F1
#
_cell.length_a   1.000
_cell.length_b   1.000
_cell.length_c   1.000
_cell.angle_alpha   90.00
_cell.angle_beta   90.00
_cell.angle_gamma   90.00
#
_symmetry.space_group_name_H-M   'P 1'
#
loop_
_entity.id
_entity.type
_entity.pdbx_description
1 polymer ?
#
loop_
_entity_poly.entity_id
_entity_poly.type
_entity_poly.pdbx_seq_one_letter_code
_entity_poly.pdbx_strand_id
1 'polypeptide(L)'
;NHFGIKKHGKTIVHRLLSLGKRLIEQNEKKFGIPIDESKTFEYRIGHLRHSILDHVAYTAGIKKYNKDANAIDKLRTILSTFEMVQVGAPDPKKELPSLELATWGRNYCQIVYDFIAIHPSYLSEYPSPERIYEWIYKFENELFGSFKPRPTRAYISFTEPLYLSKKYKEYKSSTNKKEIADKLTGEMRDKIQELLDAEKRKSYLLFEPDFTF
;
A
#
# COMPACT_ATOMS: atom_id res chain seq x y z
N ASN A 1 23.37 13.25 -11.65
CA ASN A 1 22.97 11.84 -11.94
C ASN A 1 23.13 10.95 -10.70
N HIS A 2 22.56 11.34 -9.55
CA HIS A 2 22.75 10.62 -8.27
C HIS A 2 22.21 9.17 -8.31
N PHE A 3 21.20 8.91 -9.13
CA PHE A 3 20.62 7.59 -9.36
C PHE A 3 20.94 6.99 -10.74
N GLY A 4 21.97 7.42 -11.47
CA GLY A 4 22.42 6.72 -12.70
C GLY A 4 21.37 6.34 -13.76
N ILE A 5 20.21 7.02 -13.82
CA ILE A 5 19.12 6.72 -14.76
C ILE A 5 19.36 7.50 -16.05
N LYS A 6 19.41 6.79 -17.19
CA LYS A 6 19.52 7.42 -18.51
C LYS A 6 18.27 8.27 -18.79
N LYS A 7 18.46 9.54 -19.15
CA LYS A 7 17.37 10.49 -19.49
C LYS A 7 16.69 10.19 -20.85
N HIS A 8 17.30 9.34 -21.69
CA HIS A 8 16.85 9.04 -23.05
C HIS A 8 16.81 7.53 -23.31
N GLY A 9 15.85 7.08 -24.14
CA GLY A 9 15.75 5.69 -24.63
C GLY A 9 14.98 4.68 -23.75
N LYS A 10 14.40 5.10 -22.62
CA LYS A 10 13.57 4.24 -21.74
C LYS A 10 12.23 4.90 -21.41
N THR A 11 11.15 4.13 -21.40
CA THR A 11 9.79 4.56 -21.03
C THR A 11 9.73 5.10 -19.60
N ILE A 12 8.72 5.91 -19.27
CA ILE A 12 8.57 6.48 -17.92
C ILE A 12 8.40 5.39 -16.86
N VAL A 13 7.66 4.33 -17.19
CA VAL A 13 7.48 3.13 -16.35
C VAL A 13 8.82 2.46 -16.05
N HIS A 14 9.65 2.22 -17.07
CA HIS A 14 10.98 1.64 -16.84
C HIS A 14 11.82 2.53 -15.90
N ARG A 15 11.77 3.85 -16.04
CA ARG A 15 12.51 4.76 -15.15
C ARG A 15 12.01 4.67 -13.71
N LEU A 16 10.71 4.60 -13.50
CA LEU A 16 10.10 4.44 -12.17
C LEU A 16 10.47 3.10 -11.54
N LEU A 17 10.42 2.01 -12.29
CA LEU A 17 10.88 0.70 -11.81
C LEU A 17 12.38 0.71 -11.47
N SER A 18 13.19 1.41 -12.25
CA SER A 18 14.63 1.57 -11.97
C SER A 18 14.90 2.40 -10.71
N LEU A 19 14.08 3.44 -10.45
CA LEU A 19 14.11 4.18 -9.19
C LEU A 19 13.73 3.29 -8.02
N GLY A 20 12.61 2.57 -8.13
CA GLY A 20 12.13 1.64 -7.11
C GLY A 20 13.18 0.60 -6.73
N LYS A 21 13.85 -0.02 -7.72
CA LYS A 21 14.96 -0.96 -7.49
C LYS A 21 16.08 -0.33 -6.65
N ARG A 22 16.49 0.90 -6.98
CA ARG A 22 17.56 1.60 -6.25
C ARG A 22 17.16 1.98 -4.83
N LEU A 23 15.91 2.38 -4.62
CA LEU A 23 15.39 2.69 -3.28
C LEU A 23 15.36 1.45 -2.39
N ILE A 24 15.01 0.30 -2.95
CA ILE A 24 15.06 -0.98 -2.22
C ILE A 24 16.50 -1.33 -1.88
N GLU A 25 17.43 -1.27 -2.84
CA GLU A 25 18.85 -1.55 -2.59
C GLU A 25 19.46 -0.64 -1.52
N GLN A 26 19.05 0.64 -1.50
CA GLN A 26 19.46 1.59 -0.48
C GLN A 26 18.92 1.20 0.90
N ASN A 27 17.66 0.78 0.98
CA ASN A 27 17.06 0.33 2.23
C ASN A 27 17.63 -1.03 2.69
N GLU A 28 17.83 -1.99 1.80
CA GLU A 28 18.49 -3.25 2.12
C GLU A 28 19.87 -3.00 2.74
N LYS A 29 20.69 -2.11 2.14
CA LYS A 29 21.96 -1.70 2.73
C LYS A 29 21.80 -1.04 4.10
N LYS A 30 20.82 -0.14 4.25
CA LYS A 30 20.54 0.56 5.52
C LYS A 30 20.18 -0.41 6.65
N PHE A 31 19.49 -1.49 6.34
CA PHE A 31 19.07 -2.53 7.29
C PHE A 31 20.00 -3.75 7.32
N GLY A 32 21.17 -3.68 6.68
CA GLY A 32 22.15 -4.78 6.68
C GLY A 32 21.71 -6.04 5.95
N ILE A 33 20.77 -5.93 5.02
CA ILE A 33 20.24 -7.03 4.21
C ILE A 33 21.15 -7.20 2.97
N PRO A 34 21.70 -8.40 2.72
CA PRO A 34 22.46 -8.69 1.51
C PRO A 34 21.58 -8.56 0.27
N ILE A 35 22.10 -7.88 -0.76
CA ILE A 35 21.42 -7.78 -2.06
C ILE A 35 21.60 -9.11 -2.80
N ASP A 36 20.51 -9.87 -2.93
CA ASP A 36 20.47 -11.10 -3.72
C ASP A 36 19.82 -10.84 -5.08
N GLU A 37 20.65 -10.72 -6.12
CA GLU A 37 20.18 -10.49 -7.49
C GLU A 37 19.46 -11.70 -8.11
N SER A 38 19.57 -12.89 -7.50
CA SER A 38 18.87 -14.09 -7.98
C SER A 38 17.39 -14.11 -7.59
N LYS A 39 16.95 -13.24 -6.66
CA LYS A 39 15.58 -13.18 -6.18
C LYS A 39 14.73 -12.16 -6.93
N THR A 40 13.43 -12.45 -7.00
CA THR A 40 12.46 -11.53 -7.58
C THR A 40 12.33 -10.26 -6.74
N PHE A 41 11.88 -9.19 -7.37
CA PHE A 41 11.67 -7.91 -6.73
C PHE A 41 10.64 -8.00 -5.60
N GLU A 42 9.57 -8.77 -5.81
CA GLU A 42 8.51 -9.02 -4.84
C GLU A 42 9.03 -9.73 -3.59
N TYR A 43 9.91 -10.73 -3.79
CA TYR A 43 10.55 -11.44 -2.68
C TYR A 43 11.40 -10.49 -1.85
N ARG A 44 12.23 -9.67 -2.51
CA ARG A 44 13.11 -8.70 -1.86
C ARG A 44 12.33 -7.65 -1.07
N ILE A 45 11.27 -7.09 -1.65
CA ILE A 45 10.33 -6.21 -0.93
C ILE A 45 9.71 -6.94 0.27
N GLY A 46 9.28 -8.19 0.11
CA GLY A 46 8.78 -9.02 1.20
C GLY A 46 9.77 -9.10 2.35
N HIS A 47 10.99 -9.53 2.05
CA HIS A 47 12.04 -9.68 3.05
C HIS A 47 12.40 -8.34 3.72
N LEU A 48 12.58 -7.27 2.94
CA LEU A 48 12.86 -5.93 3.44
C LEU A 48 11.78 -5.45 4.42
N ARG A 49 10.49 -5.61 4.09
CA ARG A 49 9.38 -5.20 4.97
C ARG A 49 9.45 -5.90 6.33
N HIS A 50 9.66 -7.22 6.34
CA HIS A 50 9.79 -7.96 7.59
C HIS A 50 11.00 -7.50 8.40
N SER A 51 12.15 -7.29 7.76
CA SER A 51 13.38 -6.84 8.41
C SER A 51 13.24 -5.45 9.03
N ILE A 52 12.57 -4.50 8.34
CA ILE A 52 12.31 -3.17 8.89
C ILE A 52 11.39 -3.26 10.11
N LEU A 53 10.28 -4.00 10.02
CA LEU A 53 9.33 -4.14 11.13
C LEU A 53 9.96 -4.82 12.35
N ASP A 54 10.76 -5.86 12.13
CA ASP A 54 11.50 -6.55 13.19
C ASP A 54 12.49 -5.60 13.87
N HIS A 55 13.21 -4.80 13.08
CA HIS A 55 14.15 -3.81 13.60
C HIS A 55 13.43 -2.73 14.42
N VAL A 56 12.32 -2.19 13.92
CA VAL A 56 11.53 -1.18 14.63
C VAL A 56 10.98 -1.74 15.94
N ALA A 57 10.40 -2.94 15.92
CA ALA A 57 9.85 -3.57 17.12
C ALA A 57 10.93 -3.86 18.17
N TYR A 58 12.11 -4.32 17.74
CA TYR A 58 13.25 -4.56 18.63
C TYR A 58 13.79 -3.27 19.24
N THR A 59 14.07 -2.24 18.43
CA THR A 59 14.60 -0.96 18.89
C THR A 59 13.62 -0.22 19.80
N ALA A 60 12.31 -0.30 19.52
CA ALA A 60 11.28 0.29 20.38
C ALA A 60 10.87 -0.61 21.58
N GLY A 61 11.44 -1.82 21.72
CA GLY A 61 11.15 -2.69 22.85
C GLY A 61 9.70 -3.20 22.93
N ILE A 62 9.03 -3.42 21.79
CA ILE A 62 7.61 -3.79 21.75
C ILE A 62 7.42 -5.25 22.20
N LYS A 63 6.94 -5.44 23.44
CA LYS A 63 6.82 -6.77 24.06
C LYS A 63 5.83 -7.73 23.39
N LYS A 64 4.72 -7.22 22.85
CA LYS A 64 3.66 -8.05 22.24
C LYS A 64 3.91 -8.34 20.75
N TYR A 65 5.14 -8.15 20.29
CA TYR A 65 5.48 -8.34 18.88
C TYR A 65 5.65 -9.82 18.53
N ASN A 66 4.89 -10.30 17.53
CA ASN A 66 5.06 -11.63 16.97
C ASN A 66 5.93 -11.57 15.70
N LYS A 67 7.15 -12.14 15.78
CA LYS A 67 8.10 -12.16 14.66
C LYS A 67 7.66 -13.07 13.51
N ASP A 68 6.82 -14.07 13.76
CA ASP A 68 6.37 -15.02 12.74
C ASP A 68 5.05 -14.60 12.07
N ALA A 69 4.45 -13.50 12.53
CA ALA A 69 3.25 -12.94 11.91
C ALA A 69 3.52 -12.39 10.50
N ASN A 70 2.47 -12.27 9.69
CA ASN A 70 2.56 -11.58 8.41
C ASN A 70 2.86 -10.08 8.60
N ALA A 71 3.37 -9.43 7.55
CA ALA A 71 3.77 -8.02 7.60
C ALA A 71 2.64 -7.06 8.03
N ILE A 72 1.38 -7.33 7.66
CA ILE A 72 0.24 -6.47 7.99
C ILE A 72 -0.05 -6.52 9.50
N ASP A 73 -0.06 -7.71 10.09
CA ASP A 73 -0.32 -7.87 11.52
C ASP A 73 0.83 -7.35 12.37
N LYS A 74 2.08 -7.51 11.92
CA LYS A 74 3.26 -6.87 12.49
C LYS A 74 3.11 -5.34 12.50
N LEU A 75 2.80 -4.76 11.33
CA LEU A 75 2.60 -3.32 11.17
C LEU A 75 1.48 -2.79 12.07
N ARG A 76 0.33 -3.47 12.12
CA ARG A 76 -0.80 -3.10 12.98
C ARG A 76 -0.39 -3.10 14.46
N THR A 77 0.31 -4.14 14.91
CA THR A 77 0.77 -4.25 16.31
C THR A 77 1.69 -3.08 16.69
N ILE A 78 2.63 -2.74 15.80
CA ILE A 78 3.56 -1.62 16.02
C ILE A 78 2.81 -0.28 16.06
N LEU A 79 1.96 -0.02 15.05
CA LEU A 79 1.22 1.24 14.95
C LEU A 79 0.26 1.45 16.12
N SER A 80 -0.47 0.41 16.55
CA SER A 80 -1.32 0.49 17.73
C SER A 80 -0.53 0.78 19.00
N THR A 81 0.69 0.24 19.12
CA THR A 81 1.57 0.54 20.25
C THR A 81 2.02 2.01 20.24
N PHE A 82 2.41 2.53 19.08
CA PHE A 82 2.79 3.93 18.93
C PHE A 82 1.61 4.90 19.11
N GLU A 83 0.41 4.51 18.72
CA GLU A 83 -0.80 5.29 18.92
C GLU A 83 -1.12 5.45 20.41
N MET A 84 -0.97 4.38 21.21
CA MET A 84 -1.11 4.48 22.69
C MET A 84 -0.14 5.50 23.30
N VAL A 85 1.09 5.58 22.79
CA VAL A 85 2.08 6.58 23.23
C VAL A 85 1.63 7.99 22.83
N GLN A 86 1.18 8.18 21.59
CA GLN A 86 0.77 9.49 21.07
C GLN A 86 -0.45 10.07 21.80
N VAL A 87 -1.41 9.22 22.19
CA VAL A 87 -2.59 9.66 22.95
C VAL A 87 -2.34 9.79 24.46
N GLY A 88 -1.12 9.50 24.93
CA GLY A 88 -0.77 9.57 26.34
C GLY A 88 -1.51 8.53 27.21
N ALA A 89 -1.74 7.33 26.67
CA ALA A 89 -2.42 6.27 27.40
C ALA A 89 -1.67 5.92 28.70
N PRO A 90 -2.36 5.68 29.83
CA PRO A 90 -1.73 5.27 31.07
C PRO A 90 -0.92 3.98 30.87
N ASP A 91 0.37 4.00 31.24
CA ASP A 91 1.26 2.85 31.14
C ASP A 91 1.77 2.40 32.53
N PRO A 92 0.92 1.76 33.34
CA PRO A 92 1.29 1.33 34.69
C PRO A 92 2.40 0.26 34.69
N LYS A 93 2.60 -0.45 33.57
CA LYS A 93 3.58 -1.54 33.45
C LYS A 93 4.89 -1.09 32.79
N LYS A 94 5.00 0.18 32.36
CA LYS A 94 6.16 0.75 31.63
C LYS A 94 6.55 -0.11 30.42
N GLU A 95 5.56 -0.52 29.64
CA GLU A 95 5.75 -1.35 28.44
C GLU A 95 5.72 -0.56 27.13
N LEU A 96 5.32 0.71 27.18
CA LEU A 96 5.27 1.58 26.02
C LEU A 96 6.63 2.25 25.76
N PRO A 97 7.03 2.41 24.49
CA PRO A 97 8.23 3.16 24.13
C PRO A 97 8.08 4.66 24.45
N SER A 98 9.21 5.37 24.46
CA SER A 98 9.20 6.84 24.52
C SER A 98 8.52 7.44 23.28
N LEU A 99 8.01 8.68 23.42
CA LEU A 99 7.40 9.41 22.30
C LEU A 99 8.38 9.61 21.13
N GLU A 100 9.66 9.81 21.43
CA GLU A 100 10.73 9.93 20.43
C GLU A 100 10.88 8.64 19.63
N LEU A 101 10.98 7.49 20.30
CA LEU A 101 11.08 6.17 19.66
C LEU A 101 9.81 5.82 18.88
N ALA A 102 8.64 6.16 19.40
CA ALA A 102 7.37 5.97 18.70
C ALA A 102 7.30 6.80 17.42
N THR A 103 7.77 8.05 17.46
CA THR A 103 7.82 8.95 16.29
C THR A 103 8.82 8.46 15.24
N TRP A 104 10.03 8.09 15.69
CA TRP A 104 11.06 7.48 14.84
C TRP A 104 10.55 6.20 14.16
N GLY A 105 9.95 5.29 14.93
CA GLY A 105 9.46 4.01 14.42
C GLY A 105 8.28 4.18 13.46
N ARG A 106 7.41 5.17 13.69
CA ARG A 106 6.29 5.48 12.80
C ARG A 106 6.76 5.90 11.41
N ASN A 107 7.86 6.65 11.31
CA ASN A 107 8.44 7.00 10.01
C ASN A 107 8.85 5.75 9.23
N TYR A 108 9.49 4.76 9.86
CA TYR A 108 9.83 3.49 9.21
C TYR A 108 8.60 2.63 8.88
N CYS A 109 7.57 2.66 9.72
CA CYS A 109 6.31 2.00 9.42
C CYS A 109 5.64 2.57 8.17
N GLN A 110 5.76 3.89 7.94
CA GLN A 110 5.28 4.53 6.71
C GLN A 110 6.02 4.02 5.48
N ILE A 111 7.35 3.87 5.56
CA ILE A 111 8.18 3.29 4.48
C ILE A 111 7.70 1.87 4.15
N VAL A 112 7.47 1.04 5.18
CA VAL A 112 6.95 -0.31 5.01
C VAL A 112 5.57 -0.31 4.36
N TYR A 113 4.68 0.57 4.79
CA TYR A 113 3.35 0.74 4.19
C TYR A 113 3.45 1.12 2.70
N ASP A 114 4.37 2.03 2.37
CA ASP A 114 4.61 2.43 0.99
C ASP A 114 5.12 1.26 0.14
N PHE A 115 6.04 0.43 0.66
CA PHE A 115 6.48 -0.79 -0.01
C PHE A 115 5.41 -1.89 -0.10
N ILE A 116 4.45 -1.96 0.83
CA ILE A 116 3.30 -2.87 0.71
C ILE A 116 2.43 -2.48 -0.48
N ALA A 117 2.26 -1.18 -0.73
CA ALA A 117 1.43 -0.68 -1.83
C ALA A 117 2.15 -0.73 -3.20
N ILE A 118 3.48 -0.79 -3.23
CA ILE A 118 4.28 -0.83 -4.48
C ILE A 118 4.36 -2.28 -4.97
N HIS A 119 3.50 -2.63 -5.92
CA HIS A 119 3.61 -3.86 -6.71
C HIS A 119 4.09 -3.52 -8.13
N PRO A 120 5.22 -4.06 -8.62
CA PRO A 120 5.69 -3.80 -9.99
C PRO A 120 4.65 -4.09 -11.06
N SER A 121 3.93 -5.21 -10.91
CA SER A 121 2.81 -5.61 -11.76
C SER A 121 1.73 -4.52 -11.84
N TYR A 122 1.49 -3.81 -10.73
CA TYR A 122 0.51 -2.73 -10.67
C TYR A 122 0.84 -1.55 -11.60
N LEU A 123 2.12 -1.27 -11.82
CA LEU A 123 2.55 -0.22 -12.75
C LEU A 123 2.73 -0.74 -14.18
N SER A 124 3.19 -1.98 -14.36
CA SER A 124 3.47 -2.53 -15.69
C SER A 124 2.22 -3.00 -16.44
N GLU A 125 1.21 -3.53 -15.75
CA GLU A 125 0.02 -4.10 -16.40
C GLU A 125 -0.99 -3.02 -16.83
N TYR A 126 -1.15 -1.96 -16.02
CA TYR A 126 -2.07 -0.85 -16.34
C TYR A 126 -1.48 0.50 -15.87
N PRO A 127 -0.53 1.07 -16.61
CA PRO A 127 0.08 2.35 -16.26
C PRO A 127 -0.89 3.51 -16.47
N SER A 128 -1.65 3.86 -15.43
CA SER A 128 -2.50 5.04 -15.43
C SER A 128 -1.75 6.28 -14.89
N PRO A 129 -2.17 7.50 -15.26
CA PRO A 129 -1.69 8.74 -14.67
C PRO A 129 -1.65 8.71 -13.14
N GLU A 130 -2.72 8.23 -12.53
CA GLU A 130 -2.92 8.17 -11.09
C GLU A 130 -1.89 7.24 -10.45
N ARG A 131 -1.70 6.04 -11.02
CA ARG A 131 -0.71 5.07 -10.51
C ARG A 131 0.72 5.58 -10.63
N ILE A 132 1.02 6.28 -11.73
CA ILE A 132 2.31 6.94 -11.92
C ILE A 132 2.52 8.01 -10.84
N TYR A 133 1.50 8.83 -10.56
CA TYR A 133 1.58 9.84 -9.49
C TYR A 133 1.69 9.23 -8.10
N GLU A 134 0.96 8.16 -7.80
CA GLU A 134 1.08 7.43 -6.53
C GLU A 134 2.51 6.93 -6.30
N TRP A 135 3.13 6.35 -7.32
CA TRP A 135 4.53 5.91 -7.27
C TRP A 135 5.48 7.08 -7.05
N ILE A 136 5.27 8.19 -7.76
CA ILE A 136 6.08 9.41 -7.58
C ILE A 136 5.94 9.94 -6.15
N TYR A 137 4.73 10.01 -5.59
CA TYR A 137 4.51 10.49 -4.22
C TYR A 137 5.18 9.59 -3.19
N LYS A 138 5.14 8.27 -3.39
CA LYS A 138 5.85 7.33 -2.50
C LYS A 138 7.36 7.51 -2.57
N PHE A 139 7.91 7.73 -3.78
CA PHE A 139 9.33 8.01 -3.94
C PHE A 139 9.73 9.37 -3.37
N GLU A 140 8.91 10.40 -3.55
CA GLU A 140 9.11 11.73 -2.94
C GLU A 140 9.07 11.62 -1.42
N ASN A 141 8.12 10.86 -0.86
CA ASN A 141 8.04 10.63 0.58
C ASN A 141 9.28 9.90 1.12
N GLU A 142 9.77 8.87 0.43
CA GLU A 142 10.98 8.15 0.83
C GLU A 142 12.25 9.02 0.74
N LEU A 143 12.36 9.85 -0.30
CA LEU A 143 13.56 10.66 -0.54
C LEU A 143 13.58 11.98 0.24
N PHE A 144 12.42 12.60 0.42
CA PHE A 144 12.29 13.96 0.97
C PHE A 144 11.50 14.00 2.28
N GLY A 145 10.96 12.87 2.76
CA GLY A 145 10.12 12.79 3.95
C GLY A 145 8.73 13.42 3.78
N SER A 146 8.41 13.90 2.59
CA SER A 146 7.12 14.52 2.26
C SER A 146 6.90 14.52 0.76
N PHE A 147 5.64 14.59 0.35
CA PHE A 147 5.26 14.81 -1.05
C PHE A 147 4.25 15.95 -1.12
N LYS A 148 4.16 16.58 -2.29
CA LYS A 148 3.15 17.60 -2.56
C LYS A 148 2.06 16.97 -3.43
N PRO A 149 0.83 16.77 -2.92
CA PRO A 149 -0.25 16.26 -3.74
C PRO A 149 -0.51 17.25 -4.87
N ARG A 150 -0.50 16.74 -6.10
CA ARG A 150 -0.84 17.51 -7.29
C ARG A 150 -2.36 17.53 -7.44
N PRO A 151 -2.95 18.60 -7.98
CA PRO A 151 -4.39 18.68 -8.18
C PRO A 151 -4.87 17.51 -9.05
N THR A 152 -5.84 16.74 -8.54
CA THR A 152 -6.51 15.67 -9.27
C THR A 152 -7.99 16.01 -9.45
N ARG A 153 -8.59 15.55 -10.54
CA ARG A 153 -10.02 15.64 -10.78
C ARG A 153 -10.67 14.31 -10.40
N ALA A 154 -11.55 14.33 -9.41
CA ALA A 154 -12.36 13.17 -9.07
C ALA A 154 -13.72 13.26 -9.76
N TYR A 155 -14.17 12.14 -10.35
CA TYR A 155 -15.56 11.98 -10.79
C TYR A 155 -16.29 11.17 -9.73
N ILE A 156 -17.43 11.69 -9.28
CA ILE A 156 -18.30 11.02 -8.31
C ILE A 156 -19.56 10.64 -9.06
N SER A 157 -19.82 9.33 -9.13
CA SER A 157 -20.98 8.77 -9.81
C SER A 157 -21.79 7.92 -8.83
N PHE A 158 -23.10 8.00 -8.95
CA PHE A 158 -24.04 7.24 -8.14
C PHE A 158 -24.82 6.29 -9.05
N THR A 159 -25.16 5.13 -8.51
CA THR A 159 -26.08 4.18 -9.14
C THR A 159 -27.38 4.14 -8.33
N GLU A 160 -28.38 3.43 -8.84
CA GLU A 160 -29.65 3.28 -8.16
C GLU A 160 -29.47 2.61 -6.78
N PRO A 161 -30.18 3.11 -5.75
CA PRO A 161 -30.08 2.55 -4.40
C PRO A 161 -30.61 1.12 -4.34
N LEU A 162 -29.90 0.27 -3.61
CA LEU A 162 -30.32 -1.09 -3.31
C LEU A 162 -31.29 -1.10 -2.13
N TYR A 163 -32.54 -1.49 -2.41
CA TYR A 163 -33.59 -1.55 -1.39
C TYR A 163 -33.54 -2.88 -0.63
N LEU A 164 -32.91 -2.87 0.55
CA LEU A 164 -32.83 -4.04 1.43
C LEU A 164 -34.21 -4.59 1.82
N SER A 165 -35.24 -3.73 1.90
CA SER A 165 -36.61 -4.12 2.23
C SER A 165 -37.21 -5.12 1.23
N LYS A 166 -36.85 -5.04 -0.06
CA LYS A 166 -37.30 -5.97 -1.10
C LYS A 166 -36.63 -7.34 -0.92
N LYS A 167 -35.31 -7.35 -0.68
CA LYS A 167 -34.50 -8.56 -0.51
C LYS A 167 -34.67 -9.23 0.86
N TYR A 168 -35.11 -8.49 1.87
CA TYR A 168 -35.35 -9.01 3.21
C TYR A 168 -36.50 -10.03 3.26
N LYS A 169 -37.56 -9.82 2.46
CA LYS A 169 -38.66 -10.78 2.36
C LYS A 169 -38.20 -12.12 1.78
N GLU A 170 -37.40 -12.08 0.72
CA GLU A 170 -36.77 -13.26 0.12
C GLU A 170 -35.82 -13.95 1.10
N TYR A 171 -34.99 -13.18 1.81
CA TYR A 171 -34.07 -13.68 2.84
C TYR A 171 -34.80 -14.40 3.98
N LYS A 172 -35.90 -13.84 4.48
CA LYS A 172 -36.66 -14.41 5.59
C LYS A 172 -37.40 -15.69 5.21
N SER A 173 -37.86 -15.78 3.96
CA SER A 173 -38.69 -16.88 3.45
C SER A 173 -37.88 -18.07 2.93
N SER A 174 -36.58 -17.89 2.70
CA SER A 174 -35.71 -18.90 2.09
C SER A 174 -34.99 -19.76 3.12
N THR A 175 -34.86 -21.05 2.80
CA THR A 175 -34.01 -22.02 3.51
C THR A 175 -32.51 -21.76 3.28
N ASN A 176 -32.14 -21.08 2.18
CA ASN A 176 -30.75 -20.76 1.79
C ASN A 176 -30.43 -19.27 1.94
N LYS A 177 -30.41 -18.79 3.18
CA LYS A 177 -30.10 -17.38 3.55
C LYS A 177 -28.72 -16.91 3.09
N LYS A 178 -27.73 -17.80 3.13
CA LYS A 178 -26.35 -17.51 2.71
C LYS A 178 -26.30 -17.15 1.21
N GLU A 179 -26.97 -17.92 0.38
CA GLU A 179 -27.03 -17.71 -1.07
C GLU A 179 -27.66 -16.35 -1.43
N ILE A 180 -28.66 -15.91 -0.67
CA ILE A 180 -29.31 -14.60 -0.86
C ILE A 180 -28.36 -13.45 -0.47
N ALA A 181 -27.61 -13.60 0.61
CA ALA A 181 -26.58 -12.62 0.99
C ALA A 181 -25.44 -12.54 -0.04
N ASP A 182 -24.99 -13.69 -0.56
CA ASP A 182 -23.98 -13.76 -1.60
C ASP A 182 -24.46 -13.10 -2.91
N LYS A 183 -25.72 -13.35 -3.31
CA LYS A 183 -26.36 -12.69 -4.46
C LYS A 183 -26.45 -11.17 -4.31
N LEU A 184 -26.87 -10.68 -3.15
CA LEU A 184 -26.93 -9.23 -2.88
C LEU A 184 -25.53 -8.60 -2.96
N THR A 185 -24.53 -9.25 -2.37
CA THR A 185 -23.15 -8.78 -2.39
C THR A 185 -22.55 -8.81 -3.80
N GLY A 186 -22.93 -9.82 -4.60
CA GLY A 186 -22.64 -9.89 -6.04
C GLY A 186 -23.22 -8.70 -6.80
N GLU A 187 -24.52 -8.43 -6.65
CA GLU A 187 -25.19 -7.28 -7.31
C GLU A 187 -24.53 -5.93 -6.93
N MET A 188 -24.14 -5.75 -5.67
CA MET A 188 -23.37 -4.58 -5.24
C MET A 188 -22.03 -4.47 -5.97
N ARG A 189 -21.28 -5.58 -6.04
CA ARG A 189 -19.98 -5.62 -6.70
C ARG A 189 -20.11 -5.31 -8.19
N ASP A 190 -21.10 -5.88 -8.86
CA ASP A 190 -21.32 -5.69 -10.29
C ASP A 190 -21.67 -4.23 -10.60
N LYS A 191 -22.58 -3.62 -9.83
CA LYS A 191 -22.92 -2.19 -9.97
C LYS A 191 -21.72 -1.27 -9.73
N ILE A 192 -20.88 -1.59 -8.75
CA ILE A 192 -19.63 -0.83 -8.52
C ILE A 192 -18.68 -1.01 -9.70
N GLN A 193 -18.54 -2.23 -10.23
CA GLN A 193 -17.68 -2.53 -11.37
C GLN A 193 -18.12 -1.78 -12.63
N GLU A 194 -19.43 -1.73 -12.91
CA GLU A 194 -20.01 -0.95 -14.01
C GLU A 194 -19.68 0.54 -13.89
N LEU A 195 -19.85 1.12 -12.69
CA LEU A 195 -19.47 2.50 -12.43
C LEU A 195 -17.96 2.72 -12.68
N LEU A 196 -17.12 1.82 -12.15
CA LEU A 196 -15.67 1.91 -12.32
C LEU A 196 -15.26 1.84 -13.80
N ASP A 197 -15.88 0.95 -14.58
CA ASP A 197 -15.55 0.80 -15.99
C ASP A 197 -16.07 1.97 -16.85
N ALA A 198 -17.20 2.57 -16.48
CA ALA A 198 -17.68 3.80 -17.08
C ALA A 198 -16.75 4.99 -16.78
N GLU A 199 -16.26 5.12 -15.54
CA GLU A 199 -15.30 6.17 -15.16
C GLU A 199 -13.93 5.97 -15.81
N LYS A 200 -13.44 4.72 -15.93
CA LYS A 200 -12.19 4.42 -16.67
C LYS A 200 -12.23 4.91 -18.11
N ARG A 201 -13.39 4.91 -18.77
CA ARG A 201 -13.51 5.41 -20.15
C ARG A 201 -13.41 6.93 -20.25
N LYS A 202 -13.63 7.65 -19.13
CA LYS A 202 -13.51 9.11 -19.06
C LYS A 202 -12.08 9.56 -18.74
N SER A 203 -11.21 8.65 -18.30
CA SER A 203 -9.79 8.95 -18.18
C SER A 203 -9.14 8.91 -19.56
N TYR A 204 -8.26 9.87 -19.82
CA TYR A 204 -7.43 9.88 -21.02
C TYR A 204 -6.12 9.18 -20.69
N LEU A 205 -5.65 8.35 -21.61
CA LEU A 205 -4.31 7.80 -21.54
C LEU A 205 -3.31 8.96 -21.66
N LEU A 206 -2.50 9.21 -20.62
CA LEU A 206 -1.40 10.18 -20.71
C LEU A 206 -0.27 9.69 -21.62
N PHE A 207 -0.19 8.38 -21.86
CA PHE A 207 0.87 7.73 -22.64
C PHE A 207 0.25 6.59 -23.48
N GLU A 208 0.72 6.41 -24.71
CA GLU A 208 0.27 5.31 -25.57
C GLU A 208 0.73 3.93 -25.03
N PRO A 209 -0.09 2.87 -25.19
CA PRO A 209 0.17 1.53 -24.68
C PRO A 209 1.19 0.72 -25.51
N ASP A 210 2.15 1.36 -26.17
CA ASP A 210 3.27 0.68 -26.83
C ASP A 210 4.31 0.25 -25.78
N PHE A 211 3.93 -0.75 -24.99
CA PHE A 211 4.78 -1.41 -24.01
C PHE A 211 5.24 -2.76 -24.57
N THR A 212 6.41 -2.77 -25.22
CA THR A 212 7.13 -4.01 -25.54
C THR A 212 8.19 -4.27 -24.46
N PHE A 213 8.15 -5.48 -23.88
CA PHE A 213 9.18 -6.03 -22.99
C PHE A 213 10.41 -6.47 -23.77
#